data_AF-A0A656K1G3-F1
#
_entry.id   AF-A0A656K1G3-F1
#
_cell.length_a   1.000
_cell.length_b   1.000
_cell.length_c   1.000
_cell.angle_alpha   90.00
_cell.angle_beta   90.00
_cell.angle_gamma   90.00
#
_symmetry.space_group_name_H-M   'P 1'
#
loop_
_entity.id
_entity.type
_entity.pdbx_description
1 polymer ?
#
loop_
_entity_poly.entity_id
_entity_poly.type
_entity_poly.pdbx_seq_one_letter_code
_entity_poly.pdbx_strand_id
1 'polypeptide(L)'
;MPKSSIGWAWLHRLGSPKAFYRISARLLPWLSVAACVLLGIGMVWGLAFAPPDYQQGNSFRIIYIHVPAAMLAQSCYVMLAVCGVVGLVWKIKLAD
;
A
#
# COMPACT_ATOMS: atom_id res chain seq x y z
N MET A 1 42.12 -0.69 -0.89
CA MET A 1 41.29 0.22 -1.72
C MET A 1 39.85 -0.29 -1.66
N PRO A 2 38.95 0.25 -0.81
CA PRO A 2 37.60 -0.29 -0.71
C PRO A 2 36.81 0.18 -1.94
N LYS A 3 36.42 -0.74 -2.81
CA LYS A 3 35.54 -0.45 -3.94
C LYS A 3 34.16 -0.07 -3.38
N SER A 4 33.81 1.21 -3.46
CA SER A 4 32.45 1.71 -3.24
C SER A 4 31.54 1.21 -4.36
N SER A 5 31.03 -0.01 -4.26
CA SER A 5 29.98 -0.51 -5.14
C SER A 5 28.62 0.02 -4.65
N ILE A 6 28.31 1.26 -5.04
CA ILE A 6 26.99 1.89 -4.86
C ILE A 6 25.91 1.30 -5.79
N GLY A 7 26.24 0.28 -6.59
CA GLY A 7 25.27 -0.47 -7.38
C GLY A 7 24.67 -1.63 -6.58
N TRP A 8 23.36 -1.59 -6.30
CA TRP A 8 22.52 -2.75 -5.94
C TRP A 8 22.73 -3.45 -4.59
N ALA A 9 23.75 -3.10 -3.80
CA ALA A 9 23.98 -3.71 -2.49
C ALA A 9 22.79 -3.52 -1.50
N TRP A 10 22.07 -2.39 -1.59
CA TRP A 10 20.89 -2.17 -0.75
C TRP A 10 19.72 -3.11 -1.13
N LEU A 11 19.53 -3.37 -2.43
CA LEU A 11 18.45 -4.23 -2.93
C LEU A 11 18.69 -5.69 -2.51
N HIS A 12 19.93 -6.16 -2.62
CA HIS A 12 20.32 -7.48 -2.11
C HIS A 12 20.20 -7.59 -0.58
N ARG A 13 20.48 -6.52 0.17
CA ARG A 13 20.33 -6.50 1.62
C ARG A 13 18.86 -6.53 2.06
N LEU A 14 17.96 -5.87 1.33
CA LEU A 14 16.50 -5.97 1.51
C LEU A 14 15.95 -7.34 1.06
N GLY A 15 16.60 -8.01 0.12
CA GLY A 15 16.31 -9.40 -0.24
C GLY A 15 16.61 -10.42 0.86
N SER A 16 17.25 -10.02 1.97
CA SER A 16 17.43 -10.89 3.14
C SER A 16 16.17 -10.89 4.03
N PRO A 17 15.51 -12.06 4.25
CA PRO A 17 14.25 -12.14 4.98
C PRO A 17 14.29 -11.46 6.34
N LYS A 18 15.38 -11.65 7.07
CA LYS A 18 15.52 -11.18 8.44
C LYS A 18 15.59 -9.65 8.54
N ALA A 19 16.18 -8.98 7.55
CA ALA A 19 16.26 -7.53 7.53
C ALA A 19 14.91 -6.90 7.16
N PHE A 20 14.22 -7.46 6.17
CA PHE A 20 12.90 -7.00 5.74
C PHE A 20 11.84 -7.19 6.83
N TYR A 21 11.69 -8.41 7.37
CA TYR A 21 10.71 -8.70 8.42
C TYR A 21 10.91 -7.84 9.67
N ARG A 22 12.16 -7.53 10.04
CA ARG A 22 12.44 -6.64 11.19
C ARG A 22 11.96 -5.21 10.97
N ILE A 23 12.11 -4.68 9.75
CA ILE A 23 11.65 -3.33 9.40
C ILE A 23 10.12 -3.33 9.31
N SER A 24 9.55 -4.28 8.57
CA SER A 24 8.11 -4.42 8.39
C SER A 24 7.39 -4.59 9.73
N ALA A 25 7.86 -5.46 10.62
CA ALA A 25 7.25 -5.68 11.93
C ALA A 25 7.25 -4.42 12.81
N ARG A 26 8.24 -3.53 12.65
CA ARG A 26 8.30 -2.28 13.40
C ARG A 26 7.38 -1.21 12.82
N LEU A 27 7.22 -1.16 11.50
CA LEU A 27 6.36 -0.19 10.83
C LEU A 27 4.88 -0.60 10.82
N LEU A 28 4.61 -1.91 10.79
CA LEU A 28 3.26 -2.47 10.71
C LEU A 28 2.29 -1.86 11.73
N PRO A 29 2.55 -1.86 13.06
CA PRO A 29 1.57 -1.34 14.02
C PRO A 29 1.25 0.14 13.82
N TRP A 30 2.25 0.96 13.48
CA TRP A 30 2.05 2.38 13.22
C TRP A 30 1.23 2.62 11.95
N LEU A 31 1.52 1.88 10.88
CA LEU A 31 0.75 1.94 9.64
C LEU A 31 -0.67 1.41 9.82
N SER A 32 -0.87 0.38 10.62
CA SER A 32 -2.21 -0.15 10.95
C SER A 32 -3.05 0.88 11.68
N VAL A 33 -2.49 1.52 12.71
CA VAL A 33 -3.19 2.58 13.45
C VAL A 33 -3.51 3.76 12.53
N ALA A 34 -2.54 4.23 11.75
CA ALA A 34 -2.75 5.32 10.80
C ALA A 34 -3.84 4.97 9.76
N ALA A 35 -3.83 3.74 9.23
CA ALA A 35 -4.84 3.26 8.30
C ALA A 35 -6.24 3.25 8.93
N CYS A 36 -6.39 2.70 10.14
CA CYS A 36 -7.68 2.69 10.84
C CYS A 36 -8.20 4.11 11.10
N VAL A 37 -7.32 5.03 11.52
CA VAL A 37 -7.70 6.43 11.78
C VAL A 37 -8.14 7.12 10.49
N LEU A 38 -7.34 7.03 9.42
CA LEU A 38 -7.66 7.66 8.14
C LEU A 38 -8.94 7.10 7.51
N LEU A 39 -9.13 5.77 7.56
CA LEU A 39 -10.36 5.13 7.09
C LEU A 39 -11.57 5.54 7.92
N GLY A 40 -11.43 5.59 9.26
CA GLY A 40 -12.50 6.03 10.14
C GLY A 40 -12.92 7.47 9.87
N ILE A 41 -11.95 8.39 9.76
CA ILE A 41 -12.21 9.80 9.44
C ILE A 41 -12.88 9.92 8.07
N GLY A 42 -12.32 9.28 7.04
CA GLY A 42 -12.85 9.35 5.67
C GLY A 42 -14.26 8.78 5.56
N MET A 43 -14.55 7.67 6.24
CA MET A 43 -15.86 7.04 6.26
C MET A 43 -16.91 7.92 6.94
N VAL A 44 -16.59 8.47 8.12
CA VAL A 44 -17.50 9.38 8.84
C VAL A 44 -17.75 10.64 8.02
N TRP A 45 -16.71 11.24 7.45
CA TRP A 45 -16.84 12.46 6.66
C TRP A 45 -17.64 12.23 5.37
N GLY A 46 -17.33 11.15 4.64
CA GLY A 46 -17.98 10.82 3.37
C GLY A 46 -19.44 10.38 3.51
N LEU A 47 -19.80 9.64 4.57
CA LEU A 47 -21.17 9.15 4.75
C LEU A 47 -22.06 10.08 5.57
N ALA A 48 -21.54 10.75 6.60
CA ALA A 48 -22.36 11.58 7.49
C ALA A 48 -22.49 13.02 6.99
N PHE A 49 -21.40 13.61 6.47
CA PHE A 49 -21.32 15.05 6.20
C PHE A 49 -21.40 15.42 4.72
N ALA A 50 -21.18 14.48 3.80
CA ALA A 50 -21.25 14.79 2.36
C ALA A 50 -22.68 15.21 1.95
N PRO A 51 -22.83 16.33 1.20
CA PRO A 51 -24.15 16.76 0.74
C PRO A 51 -24.73 15.72 -0.24
N PRO A 52 -26.05 15.51 -0.22
CA PRO A 52 -26.70 14.67 -1.23
C PRO A 52 -26.60 15.32 -2.61
N ASP A 53 -26.42 14.50 -3.64
CA ASP A 53 -26.42 14.97 -5.03
C ASP A 53 -27.87 15.20 -5.52
N TYR A 54 -28.04 16.08 -6.49
CA TYR A 54 -29.36 16.44 -7.02
C TYR A 54 -30.06 15.26 -7.74
N GLN A 55 -29.31 14.38 -8.43
CA GLN A 55 -29.88 13.24 -9.16
C GLN A 55 -29.78 11.94 -8.37
N GLN A 56 -28.70 11.75 -7.61
CA GLN A 56 -28.46 10.51 -6.88
C GLN A 56 -28.86 10.57 -5.40
N GLY A 57 -29.26 11.73 -4.89
CA GLY A 57 -29.67 11.91 -3.50
C GLY A 57 -28.61 11.44 -2.51
N ASN A 58 -29.02 10.68 -1.50
CA ASN A 58 -28.10 10.10 -0.50
C ASN A 58 -27.22 8.97 -1.04
N SER A 59 -27.61 8.32 -2.14
CA SER A 59 -26.83 7.22 -2.73
C SER A 59 -25.49 7.68 -3.28
N PHE A 60 -25.37 8.97 -3.64
CA PHE A 60 -24.10 9.58 -4.04
C PHE A 60 -23.00 9.38 -2.99
N ARG A 61 -23.35 9.34 -1.70
CA ARG A 61 -22.37 9.20 -0.62
C ARG A 61 -21.56 7.90 -0.68
N ILE A 62 -22.05 6.88 -1.40
CA ILE A 62 -21.37 5.60 -1.58
C ILE A 62 -20.06 5.77 -2.38
N ILE A 63 -19.96 6.77 -3.26
CA ILE A 63 -18.75 6.97 -4.08
C ILE A 63 -17.51 7.23 -3.23
N TYR A 64 -17.68 7.88 -2.07
CA TYR A 64 -16.59 8.22 -1.16
C TYR A 64 -15.95 6.99 -0.50
N ILE A 65 -16.60 5.84 -0.56
CA ILE A 65 -16.04 4.54 -0.13
C ILE A 65 -15.62 3.74 -1.35
N HIS A 66 -16.50 3.66 -2.35
CA HIS A 66 -16.29 2.80 -3.51
C HIS A 66 -15.07 3.19 -4.35
N VAL A 67 -14.96 4.47 -4.74
CA VAL A 67 -13.89 4.95 -5.63
C VAL A 67 -12.51 4.74 -5.02
N PRO A 68 -12.22 5.19 -3.78
CA PRO A 68 -10.91 4.95 -3.18
C PRO A 68 -10.65 3.45 -2.93
N ALA A 69 -11.66 2.65 -2.59
CA ALA A 69 -11.50 1.20 -2.45
C ALA A 69 -11.13 0.52 -3.77
N ALA A 70 -11.76 0.93 -4.88
CA ALA A 70 -11.43 0.44 -6.22
C ALA A 70 -9.99 0.81 -6.62
N MET A 71 -9.58 2.05 -6.36
CA MET A 71 -8.20 2.50 -6.62
C MET A 71 -7.18 1.71 -5.78
N LEU A 72 -7.47 1.47 -4.51
CA LEU A 72 -6.61 0.68 -3.63
C LEU A 72 -6.49 -0.78 -4.13
N ALA A 73 -7.62 -1.43 -4.44
CA ALA A 73 -7.62 -2.78 -4.99
C ALA A 73 -6.84 -2.87 -6.30
N GLN A 74 -7.00 -1.91 -7.21
CA GLN A 74 -6.23 -1.85 -8.45
C GLN A 74 -4.73 -1.68 -8.18
N SER A 75 -4.35 -0.84 -7.20
CA SER A 75 -2.95 -0.66 -6.83
C SER A 75 -2.30 -1.95 -6.31
N CYS A 76 -3.06 -2.82 -5.64
CA CYS A 76 -2.58 -4.13 -5.20
C CYS A 76 -2.21 -5.04 -6.38
N TYR A 77 -3.00 -5.04 -7.46
CA TYR A 77 -2.66 -5.80 -8.67
C TYR A 77 -1.41 -5.26 -9.37
N VAL A 78 -1.26 -3.93 -9.42
CA VAL A 78 -0.04 -3.31 -9.95
C VAL A 78 1.17 -3.68 -9.09
N MET A 79 1.03 -3.66 -7.76
CA MET A 79 2.09 -4.08 -6.83
C MET A 79 2.47 -5.54 -7.07
N LEU A 80 1.49 -6.44 -7.23
CA LEU A 80 1.74 -7.85 -7.54
C LEU A 80 2.53 -8.01 -8.84
N ALA A 81 2.15 -7.27 -9.89
CA ALA A 81 2.88 -7.29 -11.16
C ALA A 81 4.35 -6.82 -10.99
N VAL A 82 4.57 -5.76 -10.21
CA VAL A 82 5.92 -5.26 -9.88
C VAL A 82 6.72 -6.30 -9.08
N CYS A 83 6.10 -6.93 -8.06
CA CYS A 83 6.73 -8.01 -7.30
C CYS A 83 7.15 -9.18 -8.20
N GLY A 84 6.29 -9.58 -9.15
CA GLY A 84 6.62 -10.61 -10.14
C GLY A 84 7.82 -10.23 -11.02
N VAL A 85 7.90 -8.99 -11.51
CA VAL A 85 9.05 -8.49 -12.27
C VAL A 85 10.32 -8.52 -11.41
N VAL A 86 10.24 -8.07 -10.17
CA VAL A 86 11.39 -8.08 -9.24
C VAL A 86 11.85 -9.51 -8.96
N GLY A 87 10.91 -10.43 -8.73
CA GLY A 87 11.17 -11.86 -8.54
C GLY A 87 11.85 -12.50 -9.74
N LEU A 88 11.40 -12.20 -10.97
CA LEU A 88 11.95 -12.76 -12.20
C LEU A 88 13.35 -12.20 -12.53
N VAL A 89 13.53 -10.87 -12.43
CA VAL A 89 14.79 -10.21 -12.83
C VAL A 89 15.90 -10.44 -11.81
N TRP A 90 15.61 -10.33 -10.50
CA TRP A 90 16.61 -10.44 -9.44
C TRP A 90 16.62 -11.80 -8.72
N LYS A 91 15.74 -12.74 -9.08
CA LYS A 91 15.61 -14.07 -8.45
C LYS A 91 15.53 -14.02 -6.92
N ILE A 92 14.88 -12.98 -6.38
CA ILE A 92 14.68 -12.82 -4.93
C ILE A 92 13.53 -13.75 -4.51
N LYS A 93 13.87 -14.86 -3.81
CA LYS A 93 12.90 -15.86 -3.30
C LYS A 93 11.86 -15.32 -2.32
N LEU A 94 11.97 -14.05 -1.90
CA LEU A 94 11.06 -13.41 -0.95
C LEU A 94 9.87 -12.71 -1.60
N ALA A 95 9.89 -12.57 -2.93
CA ALA A 95 8.92 -11.78 -3.69
C ALA A 95 7.85 -12.66 -4.38
N ASP A 96 7.70 -13.90 -3.93
CA ASP A 96 6.61 -14.83 -4.31
C ASP A 96 5.49 -14.79 -3.26
#